data_AF-A0A3B0STF4-F1
#
_entry.id   AF-A0A3B0STF4-F1
#
_cell.length_a   1.000
_cell.length_b   1.000
_cell.length_c   1.000
_cell.angle_alpha   90.00
_cell.angle_beta   90.00
_cell.angle_gamma   90.00
#
_symmetry.space_group_name_H-M   'P 1'
#
loop_
_entity.id
_entity.type
_entity.pdbx_description
1 polymer ?
#
loop_
_entity_poly.entity_id
_entity_poly.type
_entity_poly.pdbx_seq_one_letter_code
_entity_poly.pdbx_strand_id
1 'polypeptide(L)'
;MVRCHVRWLRIRGGYPDEFRCLGPTLGDRPKPARHPGATTSWYLEDTPDRILVLDTKVPHRWESVDHNAIDSVAQRRPNVEAVDWNSCAGARPELFTRAQVHANPKGQVTCAGLFDRTINRN
;
A
#
# COMPACT_ATOMS: atom_id res chain seq x y z
N MET A 1 -17.20 -10.18 -9.85
CA MET A 1 -17.28 -9.21 -8.73
C MET A 1 -15.91 -9.16 -8.07
N VAL A 2 -15.06 -8.19 -8.40
CA VAL A 2 -13.68 -8.12 -7.88
C VAL A 2 -13.71 -7.55 -6.47
N ARG A 3 -13.30 -8.33 -5.46
CA ARG A 3 -13.15 -7.85 -4.08
C ARG A 3 -11.83 -7.11 -3.95
N CYS A 4 -11.87 -5.78 -4.10
CA CYS A 4 -10.72 -4.93 -3.79
C CYS A 4 -10.54 -4.84 -2.27
N HIS A 5 -9.48 -5.45 -1.73
CA HIS A 5 -9.09 -5.30 -0.34
C HIS A 5 -8.06 -4.18 -0.23
N VAL A 6 -8.48 -2.99 0.19
CA VAL A 6 -7.55 -1.90 0.50
C VAL A 6 -6.94 -2.18 1.89
N ARG A 7 -5.68 -2.63 1.93
CA ARG A 7 -4.91 -2.78 3.18
C ARG A 7 -3.83 -1.72 3.25
N TRP A 8 -3.81 -0.96 4.34
CA TRP A 8 -2.74 -0.02 4.65
C TRP A 8 -1.56 -0.78 5.25
N LEU A 9 -0.41 -0.75 4.58
CA LEU A 9 0.84 -1.32 5.08
C LEU A 9 1.68 -0.20 5.68
N ARG A 10 1.96 -0.28 6.99
CA ARG A 10 2.89 0.62 7.67
C ARG A 10 4.25 -0.06 7.80
N ILE A 11 5.22 0.32 6.97
CA ILE A 11 6.59 -0.17 7.09
C ILE A 11 7.28 0.69 8.16
N ARG A 12 7.60 0.11 9.32
CA ARG A 12 8.53 0.74 10.28
C ARG A 12 9.92 0.21 9.98
N GLY A 13 10.88 1.12 9.77
CA GLY A 13 12.27 0.76 9.49
C GLY A 13 12.85 -0.17 10.56
N GLY A 14 13.31 -1.34 10.11
CA GLY A 14 14.01 -2.35 10.93
C GLY A 14 13.91 -3.75 10.33
N TYR A 15 14.91 -4.12 9.52
CA TYR A 15 15.25 -5.46 8.99
C TYR A 15 14.33 -6.11 7.93
N PRO A 16 14.91 -6.94 7.03
CA PRO A 16 14.24 -7.49 5.87
C PRO A 16 13.39 -8.69 6.27
N ASP A 17 12.38 -8.99 5.47
CA ASP A 17 11.64 -10.27 5.45
C ASP A 17 10.39 -10.43 6.31
N GLU A 18 10.00 -9.47 7.16
CA GLU A 18 8.69 -9.49 7.82
C GLU A 18 7.86 -8.22 7.62
N PHE A 19 7.03 -8.20 6.58
CA PHE A 19 5.97 -7.20 6.43
C PHE A 19 4.87 -7.43 7.48
N ARG A 20 4.96 -6.75 8.64
CA ARG A 20 3.86 -6.73 9.62
C ARG A 20 2.77 -5.75 9.19
N CYS A 21 1.69 -6.29 8.63
CA CYS A 21 0.42 -5.56 8.53
C CYS A 21 -0.16 -5.34 9.93
N LEU A 22 0.08 -4.17 10.54
CA LEU A 22 -0.67 -3.71 11.70
C LEU A 22 -1.97 -3.05 11.23
N GLY A 23 -2.99 -3.85 10.93
CA GLY A 23 -4.35 -3.37 10.68
C GLY A 23 -5.06 -2.96 11.98
N PRO A 24 -6.10 -2.11 11.91
CA PRO A 24 -6.88 -1.77 13.09
C PRO A 24 -7.61 -3.02 13.63
N THR A 25 -7.73 -3.09 14.95
CA THR A 25 -8.53 -4.08 15.68
C THR A 25 -9.96 -4.08 15.14
N LEU A 26 -10.27 -5.00 14.23
CA LEU A 26 -11.65 -5.43 14.01
C LEU A 26 -12.04 -6.24 15.26
N GLY A 27 -12.85 -5.61 16.09
CA GLY A 27 -13.71 -6.35 17.02
C GLY A 27 -14.49 -7.41 16.24
N ASP A 28 -14.67 -8.55 16.91
CA ASP A 28 -15.66 -9.58 16.60
C ASP A 28 -15.43 -10.47 15.38
N ARG A 29 -14.19 -10.92 15.14
CA ARG A 29 -13.99 -12.25 14.56
C ARG A 29 -13.56 -13.24 15.64
N PRO A 30 -14.25 -14.39 15.79
CA PRO A 30 -13.81 -15.42 16.73
C PRO A 30 -12.40 -15.86 16.34
N LYS A 31 -11.47 -15.72 17.30
CA LYS A 31 -10.09 -16.18 17.17
C LYS A 31 -10.13 -17.70 16.96
N PRO A 32 -9.70 -18.25 15.81
CA PRO A 32 -9.68 -19.70 15.64
C PRO A 32 -8.73 -20.31 16.68
N ALA A 33 -9.16 -21.45 17.23
CA ALA A 33 -8.44 -22.15 18.28
C ALA A 33 -7.00 -22.46 17.85
N ARG A 34 -6.04 -22.18 18.74
CA ARG A 34 -4.63 -22.55 18.55
C ARG A 34 -4.52 -24.07 18.53
N HIS A 35 -4.17 -24.66 17.39
CA HIS A 35 -3.62 -26.02 17.38
C HIS A 35 -2.16 -25.99 17.84
N PRO A 36 -1.76 -26.84 18.81
CA PRO A 36 -0.36 -26.97 19.21
C PRO A 36 0.40 -27.69 18.08
N GLY A 37 1.24 -26.93 17.37
CA GLY A 37 2.03 -27.43 16.23
C GLY A 37 2.01 -26.52 15.00
N ALA A 38 1.12 -25.53 14.94
CA ALA A 38 1.08 -24.57 13.84
C ALA A 38 2.16 -23.50 14.01
N THR A 39 3.30 -23.66 13.33
CA THR A 39 4.13 -22.52 12.93
C THR A 39 3.23 -21.55 12.18
N THR A 40 3.14 -20.33 12.70
CA THR A 40 2.24 -19.26 12.29
C THR A 40 2.46 -18.90 10.81
N SER A 41 1.80 -19.62 9.89
CA SER A 41 1.70 -19.23 8.48
C SER A 41 0.26 -18.77 8.22
N TRP A 42 -0.03 -17.53 8.63
CA TRP A 42 -1.31 -16.87 8.34
C TRP A 42 -1.34 -16.18 6.96
N TYR A 43 -0.34 -16.44 6.11
CA TYR A 43 0.00 -15.52 5.01
C TYR A 43 0.02 -16.11 3.60
N LEU A 44 -0.20 -17.41 3.40
CA LEU A 44 -0.03 -18.02 2.07
C LEU A 44 -1.32 -18.50 1.38
N GLU A 45 -2.41 -18.73 2.12
CA GLU A 45 -3.61 -19.34 1.51
C GLU A 45 -4.50 -18.35 0.73
N ASP A 46 -4.22 -17.04 0.79
CA ASP A 46 -5.06 -15.98 0.19
C ASP A 46 -4.22 -14.86 -0.44
N THR A 47 -3.14 -15.22 -1.17
CA THR A 47 -2.32 -14.21 -1.87
C THR A 47 -3.11 -13.69 -3.08
N PRO A 48 -3.44 -12.38 -3.14
CA PRO A 48 -4.18 -11.83 -4.28
C PRO A 48 -3.36 -11.92 -5.58
N ASP A 49 -4.05 -12.18 -6.69
CA ASP A 49 -3.45 -12.31 -8.04
C ASP A 49 -2.72 -11.05 -8.49
N ARG A 50 -3.14 -9.88 -7.97
CA ARG A 50 -2.53 -8.58 -8.25
C ARG A 50 -2.60 -7.67 -7.04
N ILE A 51 -1.51 -6.99 -6.75
CA ILE A 51 -1.33 -6.05 -5.64
C ILE A 51 -0.88 -4.72 -6.24
N LEU A 52 -1.64 -3.66 -5.98
CA LEU A 52 -1.25 -2.30 -6.35
C LEU A 52 -0.74 -1.58 -5.10
N VAL A 53 0.48 -1.04 -5.16
CA VAL A 53 1.09 -0.30 -4.06
C VAL A 53 1.26 1.15 -4.48
N LEU A 54 0.50 2.05 -3.86
CA LEU A 54 0.64 3.49 -4.08
C LEU A 54 1.84 4.00 -3.29
N ASP A 55 2.73 4.71 -3.97
CA ASP A 55 3.79 5.44 -3.29
C ASP A 55 3.26 6.73 -2.62
N THR A 56 4.13 7.45 -1.91
CA THR A 56 3.71 8.63 -1.16
C THR A 56 4.30 9.92 -1.73
N LYS A 57 3.57 11.03 -1.58
CA LYS A 57 4.12 12.38 -1.77
C LYS A 57 3.95 13.19 -0.49
N VAL A 58 5.05 13.49 0.17
CA VAL A 58 5.14 14.21 1.43
C VAL A 58 6.46 15.01 1.52
N PRO A 59 6.50 16.15 2.22
CA PRO A 59 7.72 16.92 2.40
C PRO A 59 8.61 16.33 3.51
N HIS A 60 8.93 15.03 3.43
CA HIS A 60 9.72 14.34 4.44
C HIS A 60 10.88 13.55 3.85
N ARG A 61 12.03 13.58 4.55
CA ARG A 61 13.27 12.89 4.12
C ARG A 61 13.10 11.39 3.87
N TRP A 62 12.16 10.75 4.57
CA TRP A 62 11.91 9.31 4.46
C TRP A 62 11.09 8.93 3.22
N GLU A 63 10.52 9.90 2.49
CA GLU A 63 9.78 9.67 1.24
C GLU A 63 10.58 8.78 0.27
N SER A 64 11.84 9.14 0.01
CA SER A 64 12.72 8.39 -0.90
C SER A 64 13.05 6.96 -0.43
N VAL A 65 13.10 6.73 0.88
CA VAL A 65 13.37 5.39 1.45
C VAL A 65 12.17 4.47 1.22
N ASP A 66 10.96 4.99 1.42
CA ASP A 66 9.73 4.25 1.19
C ASP A 66 9.56 3.92 -0.31
N HIS A 67 9.86 4.85 -1.21
CA HIS A 67 9.83 4.58 -2.66
C HIS A 67 10.81 3.49 -3.07
N ASN A 68 12.06 3.59 -2.63
CA ASN A 68 13.07 2.57 -2.92
C ASN A 68 12.61 1.18 -2.45
N ALA A 69 11.96 1.10 -1.28
CA ALA A 69 11.41 -0.16 -0.78
C ALA A 69 10.26 -0.68 -1.65
N ILE A 70 9.33 0.19 -2.07
CA ILE A 70 8.20 -0.17 -2.94
C ILE A 70 8.72 -0.67 -4.30
N ASP A 71 9.63 0.08 -4.93
CA ASP A 71 10.24 -0.29 -6.22
C ASP A 71 10.96 -1.63 -6.12
N SER A 72 11.71 -1.82 -5.05
CA SER A 72 12.42 -3.07 -4.80
C SER A 72 11.48 -4.26 -4.63
N VAL A 73 10.31 -4.08 -4.03
CA VAL A 73 9.29 -5.15 -3.94
C VAL A 73 8.63 -5.41 -5.29
N ALA A 74 8.23 -4.36 -6.01
CA ALA A 74 7.60 -4.49 -7.33
C ALA A 74 8.54 -5.20 -8.34
N GLN A 75 9.85 -4.93 -8.29
CA GLN A 75 10.83 -5.62 -9.12
C GLN A 75 10.97 -7.12 -8.78
N ARG A 76 10.80 -7.51 -7.50
CA ARG A 76 10.97 -8.89 -7.04
C ARG A 76 9.69 -9.73 -7.11
N ARG A 77 8.51 -9.10 -7.22
CA ARG A 77 7.21 -9.77 -7.09
C ARG A 77 6.37 -9.47 -8.34
N PRO A 78 6.17 -10.45 -9.25
CA PRO A 78 5.49 -10.20 -10.52
C PRO A 78 4.01 -9.84 -10.37
N ASN A 79 3.39 -10.16 -9.23
CA ASN A 79 2.02 -9.78 -8.92
C ASN A 79 1.91 -8.41 -8.21
N VAL A 80 3.01 -7.68 -8.02
CA VAL A 80 3.02 -6.36 -7.39
C VAL A 80 3.34 -5.29 -8.43
N GLU A 81 2.51 -4.25 -8.48
CA GLU A 81 2.72 -3.09 -9.33
C GLU A 81 2.69 -1.81 -8.49
N ALA A 82 3.70 -0.96 -8.69
CA ALA A 82 3.76 0.35 -8.07
C ALA A 82 2.86 1.34 -8.82
N VAL A 83 2.08 2.13 -8.07
CA VAL A 83 1.28 3.25 -8.58
C VAL A 83 1.98 4.54 -8.17
N ASP A 84 2.52 5.24 -9.17
CA ASP A 84 3.35 6.44 -8.99
C ASP A 84 2.48 7.70 -8.76
N TRP A 85 2.10 7.90 -7.50
CA TRP A 85 1.50 9.14 -7.02
C TRP A 85 2.55 10.23 -6.81
N ASN A 86 3.79 9.88 -6.48
CA ASN A 86 4.86 10.83 -6.21
C ASN A 86 5.12 11.77 -7.39
N SER A 87 5.39 11.21 -8.56
CA SER A 87 5.63 11.98 -9.78
C SER A 87 4.36 12.71 -10.22
N CYS A 88 3.19 12.06 -10.07
CA CYS A 88 1.91 12.66 -10.47
C CYS A 88 1.58 13.92 -9.66
N ALA A 89 1.86 13.91 -8.36
CA ALA A 89 1.50 14.97 -7.43
C ALA A 89 2.66 15.92 -7.09
N GLY A 90 3.91 15.53 -7.34
CA GLY A 90 5.10 16.26 -6.92
C GLY A 90 5.22 17.68 -7.47
N ALA A 91 4.74 17.90 -8.69
CA ALA A 91 4.69 19.23 -9.32
C ALA A 91 3.35 19.96 -9.10
N ARG A 92 2.46 19.42 -8.26
CA ARG A 92 1.06 19.85 -8.15
C ARG A 92 0.65 20.13 -6.69
N PRO A 93 1.21 21.18 -6.07
CA PRO A 93 0.89 21.54 -4.69
C PRO A 93 -0.60 21.86 -4.49
N GLU A 94 -1.33 22.21 -5.57
CA GLU A 94 -2.76 22.48 -5.56
C GLU A 94 -3.63 21.22 -5.36
N LEU A 95 -3.04 20.02 -5.37
CA LEU A 95 -3.72 18.78 -5.02
C LEU A 95 -3.77 18.51 -3.52
N PHE A 96 -3.02 19.25 -2.72
CA PHE A 96 -2.90 19.03 -1.29
C PHE A 96 -3.58 20.10 -0.47
N THR A 97 -3.79 19.80 0.81
CA THR A 97 -4.06 20.82 1.84
C THR A 97 -2.80 21.62 2.15
N ARG A 98 -2.92 22.68 2.97
CA ARG A 98 -1.79 23.53 3.36
C ARG A 98 -0.60 22.76 3.95
N ALA A 99 -0.84 21.63 4.61
CA ALA A 99 0.21 20.79 5.20
C ALA A 99 1.02 19.98 4.17
N GLN A 100 0.61 19.94 2.90
CA GLN A 100 1.28 19.21 1.81
C GLN A 100 1.41 17.69 2.05
N VAL A 101 0.52 17.13 2.88
CA VAL A 101 0.43 15.69 3.17
C VAL A 101 -0.93 15.13 2.75
N HIS A 102 -2.02 15.76 3.20
CA HIS A 102 -3.37 15.31 2.85
C HIS A 102 -3.79 15.82 1.48
N ALA A 103 -4.26 14.92 0.61
CA ALA A 103 -4.91 15.29 -0.64
C ALA A 103 -6.24 16.02 -0.36
N ASN A 104 -6.46 17.15 -1.02
CA ASN A 104 -7.75 17.82 -1.05
C ASN A 104 -8.71 17.09 -2.03
N PRO A 105 -9.97 17.51 -2.19
CA PRO A 105 -10.91 16.80 -3.09
C PRO A 105 -10.39 16.62 -4.53
N LYS A 106 -9.70 17.62 -5.11
CA LYS A 106 -9.08 17.51 -6.44
C LYS A 106 -7.95 16.47 -6.45
N GLY A 107 -7.14 16.43 -5.39
CA GLY A 107 -6.10 15.42 -5.20
C GLY A 107 -6.65 14.01 -5.08
N GLN A 108 -7.74 13.83 -4.32
CA GLN A 108 -8.41 12.54 -4.17
C GLN A 108 -8.93 12.01 -5.51
N VAL A 109 -9.61 12.84 -6.29
CA VAL A 109 -10.08 12.48 -7.65
C VAL A 109 -8.90 12.14 -8.58
N THR A 110 -7.82 12.93 -8.51
CA THR A 110 -6.62 12.68 -9.32
C THR A 110 -5.97 11.33 -8.98
N CYS A 111 -5.85 11.03 -7.69
CA CYS A 111 -5.30 9.77 -7.18
C CYS A 111 -6.19 8.58 -7.58
N ALA A 112 -7.51 8.68 -7.42
CA ALA A 112 -8.43 7.65 -7.89
C ALA A 112 -8.27 7.36 -9.38
N GLY A 113 -8.12 8.40 -10.20
CA GLY A 113 -7.86 8.25 -11.63
C GLY A 113 -6.53 7.55 -11.98
N LEU A 114 -5.51 7.58 -11.10
CA LEU A 114 -4.31 6.76 -11.29
C LEU A 114 -4.63 5.28 -11.11
N PHE A 115 -5.36 4.94 -10.04
CA PHE A 115 -5.78 3.55 -9.81
C PHE A 115 -6.66 3.04 -10.96
N ASP A 116 -7.62 3.83 -11.44
CA ASP A 116 -8.45 3.43 -12.57
C ASP A 116 -7.61 3.12 -13.82
N ARG A 117 -6.61 3.96 -14.13
CA ARG A 117 -5.69 3.72 -15.26
C ARG A 117 -4.81 2.50 -15.06
N THR A 118 -4.41 2.20 -13.83
CA THR A 118 -3.59 1.04 -13.52
C THR A 118 -4.42 -0.24 -13.56
N ILE A 119 -5.58 -0.26 -12.91
CA ILE A 119 -6.50 -1.41 -12.91
C ILE A 119 -6.90 -1.80 -14.32
N ASN A 120 -7.21 -0.82 -15.18
CA ASN A 120 -7.69 -1.05 -16.54
C ASN A 120 -6.59 -1.11 -17.61
N ARG A 121 -5.31 -1.11 -17.23
CA ARG A 121 -4.22 -1.38 -18.17
C ARG A 121 -4.22 -2.88 -18.49
N ASN A 122 -4.41 -3.19 -19.78
CA ASN A 122 -4.32 -4.55 -20.34
C ASN A 122 -2.87 -4.97 -20.48
#